data_AF-A0A2E0S329-F1
#
_entry.id   AF-A0A2E0S329-F1
#
_cell.length_a   1.000
_cell.length_b   1.000
_cell.length_c   1.000
_cell.angle_alpha   90.00
_cell.angle_beta   90.00
_cell.angle_gamma   90.00
#
_symmetry.space_group_name_H-M   'P 1'
#
loop_
_entity.id
_entity.type
_entity.pdbx_description
1 polymer ?
#
loop_
_entity_poly.entity_id
_entity_poly.type
_entity_poly.pdbx_seq_one_letter_code
_entity_poly.pdbx_strand_id
1 'polypeptide(L)'
;MVNEIEDQSNRYQIIWDLGRRCSYACTYCPPHRNNKTSSFVDYDKLCKTVDNVVEYALLYDQFRKKPALKKLSFTGGEPTVHPDFFKFLKYVKKEYPDFSRGLTTNGWFGNHVLDKVLSLTTGGTLSYHCEATKKQKEQVISNAIYLRQKYKVNVMFHKDYFWECVDVCETLEKNSVDYVPRIIGDDHPDDKKSIELGYTHKYNKDQMKWFRNYWKQRGQNVSEKGNTQKGLGRPCCGGRCFKANGVDTYFLPDTNFLGWSCMVNWYFLFLNSEADIVYTHQTCGVNLNGKVAPLGKISQFDKIIDDLADSLYQKTVPMITCPKTFCGCGMCITKSKTNIDEMFNKHTIEELNYEKVSQKTSNWFTDMTTKRIFMDLDSKK
;
A
#
# COMPACT_ATOMS: atom_id res chain seq x y z
N MET A 1 -2.67 -23.72 -11.13
CA MET A 1 -2.94 -22.77 -10.02
C MET A 1 -1.61 -22.31 -9.45
N VAL A 2 -1.53 -21.04 -9.02
CA VAL A 2 -0.31 -20.51 -8.37
C VAL A 2 -0.23 -21.10 -6.96
N ASN A 3 0.95 -21.59 -6.58
CA ASN A 3 1.21 -22.24 -5.30
C ASN A 3 2.30 -21.52 -4.48
N GLU A 4 3.13 -20.70 -5.13
CA GLU A 4 4.17 -19.90 -4.49
C GLU A 4 4.29 -18.53 -5.15
N ILE A 5 4.67 -17.54 -4.34
CA ILE A 5 5.05 -16.21 -4.78
C ILE A 5 6.40 -15.90 -4.14
N GLU A 6 7.34 -15.34 -4.91
CA GLU A 6 8.66 -14.92 -4.43
C GLU A 6 8.88 -13.42 -4.69
N ASP A 7 9.31 -12.68 -3.67
CA ASP A 7 9.77 -11.30 -3.88
C ASP A 7 11.07 -11.26 -4.69
N GLN A 8 11.19 -10.28 -5.59
CA GLN A 8 12.42 -10.03 -6.35
C GLN A 8 13.05 -8.68 -5.99
N SER A 9 12.41 -7.89 -5.13
CA SER A 9 12.78 -6.49 -4.94
C SER A 9 13.72 -6.26 -3.75
N ASN A 10 13.80 -7.20 -2.81
CA ASN A 10 14.51 -7.07 -1.53
C ASN A 10 14.22 -5.72 -0.85
N ARG A 11 12.95 -5.33 -0.80
CA ARG A 11 12.50 -4.04 -0.25
C ARG A 11 11.68 -4.22 1.01
N TYR A 12 12.01 -3.45 2.05
CA TYR A 12 11.18 -3.24 3.21
C TYR A 12 10.35 -1.97 3.02
N GLN A 13 9.04 -2.14 2.83
CA GLN A 13 8.13 -1.05 2.52
C GLN A 13 7.40 -0.59 3.78
N ILE A 14 7.75 0.61 4.23
CA ILE A 14 7.06 1.30 5.31
C ILE A 14 6.05 2.23 4.68
N ILE A 15 4.76 1.94 4.85
CA ILE A 15 3.67 2.79 4.38
C ILE A 15 3.18 3.61 5.57
N TRP A 16 3.21 4.92 5.46
CA TRP A 16 2.83 5.80 6.55
C TRP A 16 1.71 6.74 6.13
N ASP A 17 0.52 6.48 6.67
CA ASP A 17 -0.65 7.33 6.58
C ASP A 17 -0.56 8.46 7.61
N LEU A 18 -0.42 9.70 7.13
CA LEU A 18 -0.27 10.89 7.96
C LEU A 18 -1.59 11.39 8.56
N GLY A 19 -2.72 10.78 8.20
CA GLY A 19 -4.07 11.17 8.64
C GLY A 19 -5.00 11.45 7.47
N ARG A 20 -6.30 11.61 7.75
CA ARG A 20 -7.34 11.65 6.72
C ARG A 20 -7.53 13.00 6.03
N ARG A 21 -6.88 14.08 6.47
CA ARG A 21 -7.10 15.43 5.92
C ARG A 21 -6.62 15.53 4.47
N CYS A 22 -7.49 15.97 3.57
CA CYS A 22 -7.20 16.01 2.13
C CYS A 22 -7.74 17.27 1.43
N SER A 23 -7.05 17.74 0.40
CA SER A 23 -7.52 18.83 -0.47
C SER A 23 -8.70 18.42 -1.37
N TYR A 24 -8.87 17.13 -1.67
CA TYR A 24 -10.03 16.58 -2.40
C TYR A 24 -11.08 15.95 -1.49
N ALA A 25 -12.28 15.72 -2.03
CA ALA A 25 -13.43 15.08 -1.39
C ALA A 25 -14.06 14.08 -2.38
N CYS A 26 -13.26 13.13 -2.88
CA CYS A 26 -13.71 12.21 -3.92
C CYS A 26 -14.83 11.31 -3.38
N THR A 27 -15.91 11.12 -4.14
CA THR A 27 -17.10 10.38 -3.66
C THR A 27 -16.79 8.93 -3.33
N TYR A 28 -15.87 8.32 -4.07
CA TYR A 28 -15.42 6.94 -3.86
C TYR A 28 -14.34 6.79 -2.78
N CYS A 29 -13.88 7.88 -2.16
CA CYS A 29 -12.91 7.81 -1.07
C CYS A 29 -13.65 7.69 0.27
N PRO A 30 -13.55 6.55 0.97
CA PRO A 30 -14.35 6.33 2.17
C PRO A 30 -13.91 7.21 3.35
N PRO A 31 -14.81 7.52 4.31
CA PRO A 31 -14.54 8.43 5.42
C PRO A 31 -13.36 8.04 6.33
N HIS A 32 -13.00 6.74 6.38
CA HIS A 32 -11.84 6.25 7.13
C HIS A 32 -10.49 6.53 6.44
N ARG A 33 -10.50 7.13 5.23
CA ARG A 33 -9.30 7.48 4.45
C ARG A 33 -9.24 8.97 4.10
N ASN A 34 -10.36 9.68 4.14
CA ASN A 34 -10.46 11.07 3.72
C ASN A 34 -11.46 11.84 4.59
N ASN A 35 -11.07 13.05 4.98
CA ASN A 35 -11.98 14.11 5.43
C ASN A 35 -11.32 15.50 5.25
N LYS A 36 -12.00 16.55 5.74
CA LYS A 36 -11.51 17.94 5.69
C LYS A 36 -10.96 18.47 7.01
N THR A 37 -11.18 17.74 8.10
CA THR A 37 -11.15 18.29 9.46
C THR A 37 -10.11 17.64 10.37
N SER A 38 -9.56 16.47 10.03
CA SER A 38 -8.55 15.80 10.87
C SER A 38 -7.36 16.71 11.17
N SER A 39 -6.92 16.70 12.43
CA SER A 39 -5.71 17.40 12.85
C SER A 39 -4.47 16.82 12.16
N PHE A 40 -3.48 17.68 11.94
CA PHE A 40 -2.16 17.24 11.53
C PHE A 40 -1.38 16.71 12.73
N VAL A 41 -0.49 15.76 12.49
CA VAL A 41 0.43 15.26 13.51
C VAL A 41 1.58 16.26 13.70
N ASP A 42 2.00 16.46 14.94
CA ASP A 42 3.05 17.44 15.26
C ASP A 42 4.42 17.01 14.68
N TYR A 43 5.22 17.99 14.27
CA TYR A 43 6.56 17.76 13.70
C TYR A 43 7.46 16.88 14.58
N ASP A 44 7.47 17.10 15.90
CA ASP A 44 8.32 16.34 16.82
C ASP A 44 7.87 14.87 16.92
N LYS A 45 6.55 14.64 16.86
CA LYS A 45 5.99 13.28 16.81
C LYS A 45 6.35 12.57 15.51
N LEU A 46 6.33 13.29 14.37
CA LEU A 46 6.81 12.75 13.09
C LEU A 46 8.28 12.33 13.17
N CYS A 47 9.14 13.18 13.74
CA CYS A 47 10.56 12.86 13.87
C CYS A 47 10.78 11.66 14.80
N LYS A 48 10.24 11.69 16.03
CA LYS A 48 10.34 10.56 16.96
C LYS A 48 9.81 9.25 16.36
N THR A 49 8.69 9.30 15.64
CA THR A 49 8.11 8.10 15.04
C THR A 49 9.00 7.54 13.93
N VAL A 50 9.63 8.38 13.11
CA VAL A 50 10.52 7.86 12.06
C VAL A 50 11.78 7.25 12.65
N ASP A 51 12.30 7.79 13.75
CA ASP A 51 13.48 7.25 14.44
C ASP A 51 13.20 5.81 14.91
N ASN A 52 12.05 5.59 15.57
CA ASN A 52 11.60 4.27 16.01
C ASN A 52 11.32 3.31 14.84
N VAL A 53 10.76 3.82 13.73
CA VAL A 53 10.56 3.03 12.50
C VAL A 53 11.89 2.57 11.90
N VAL A 54 12.91 3.43 11.92
CA VAL A 54 14.25 3.11 11.41
C VAL A 54 14.87 2.01 12.28
N GLU A 55 14.81 2.15 13.60
CA GLU A 55 15.28 1.12 14.53
C GLU A 55 14.62 -0.23 14.27
N TYR A 56 13.28 -0.25 14.20
CA TYR A 56 12.50 -1.46 13.90
C TYR A 56 12.89 -2.11 12.56
N ALA A 57 13.11 -1.30 11.51
CA ALA A 57 13.51 -1.81 10.21
C ALA A 57 14.94 -2.37 10.21
N LEU A 58 15.86 -1.72 10.92
CA LEU A 58 17.26 -2.15 11.03
C LEU A 58 17.40 -3.41 11.90
N LEU A 59 16.52 -3.61 12.87
CA LEU A 59 16.48 -4.83 13.66
C LEU A 59 16.24 -6.07 12.77
N TYR A 60 15.30 -5.99 11.82
CA TYR A 60 15.11 -7.08 10.83
C TYR A 60 16.35 -7.34 9.98
N ASP A 61 17.12 -6.31 9.61
CA ASP A 61 18.30 -6.48 8.75
C ASP A 61 19.40 -7.29 9.42
N GLN A 62 19.52 -7.25 10.75
CA GLN A 62 20.47 -8.08 11.49
C GLN A 62 20.21 -9.58 11.28
N PHE A 63 19.00 -9.95 10.86
CA PHE A 63 18.56 -11.33 10.68
C PHE A 63 18.28 -11.67 9.20
N ARG A 64 18.64 -10.78 8.27
CA ARG A 64 18.62 -11.05 6.83
C ARG A 64 20.02 -11.43 6.34
N LYS A 65 20.07 -12.31 5.34
CA LYS A 65 21.30 -12.54 4.56
C LYS A 65 21.77 -11.30 3.80
N LYS A 66 20.81 -10.47 3.37
CA LYS A 66 21.06 -9.20 2.68
C LYS A 66 20.14 -8.12 3.26
N PRO A 67 20.69 -6.99 3.76
CA PRO A 67 19.87 -5.88 4.22
C PRO A 67 18.86 -5.44 3.16
N ALA A 68 17.62 -5.16 3.58
CA ALA A 68 16.58 -4.75 2.67
C ALA A 68 16.77 -3.29 2.25
N LEU A 69 16.36 -2.92 1.04
CA LEU A 69 16.22 -1.52 0.65
C LEU A 69 14.98 -0.93 1.33
N LYS A 70 15.14 0.16 2.07
CA LYS A 70 14.05 0.76 2.85
C LYS A 70 13.33 1.82 2.05
N LYS A 71 12.00 1.76 2.06
CA LYS A 71 11.15 2.75 1.39
C LYS A 71 10.07 3.25 2.34
N LEU A 72 10.24 4.47 2.84
CA LEU A 72 9.20 5.23 3.52
C LEU A 72 8.24 5.78 2.45
N SER A 73 7.00 5.34 2.44
CA SER A 73 5.97 5.77 1.48
C SER A 73 4.88 6.51 2.21
N PHE A 74 4.87 7.84 2.08
CA PHE A 74 3.91 8.72 2.73
C PHE A 74 2.61 8.80 1.93
N THR A 75 1.49 8.67 2.64
CA THR A 75 0.12 8.65 2.09
C THR A 75 -0.86 9.23 3.14
N GLY A 76 -2.15 9.08 2.89
CA GLY A 76 -3.25 9.35 3.82
C GLY A 76 -4.39 10.01 3.08
N GLY A 77 -4.85 11.14 3.61
CA GLY A 77 -5.52 12.17 2.82
C GLY A 77 -4.56 12.76 1.79
N GLU A 78 -4.13 14.00 1.95
CA GLU A 78 -3.13 14.61 1.06
C GLU A 78 -1.88 15.05 1.84
N PRO A 79 -0.77 14.31 1.78
CA PRO A 79 0.44 14.66 2.53
C PRO A 79 0.95 16.09 2.26
N THR A 80 0.79 16.60 1.03
CA THR A 80 1.31 17.92 0.67
C THR A 80 0.54 19.09 1.29
N VAL A 81 -0.64 18.86 1.89
CA VAL A 81 -1.34 19.92 2.66
C VAL A 81 -0.87 20.01 4.12
N HIS A 82 -0.08 19.05 4.60
CA HIS A 82 0.44 19.08 5.96
C HIS A 82 1.55 20.13 6.08
N PRO A 83 1.45 21.10 7.00
CA PRO A 83 2.35 22.26 7.06
C PRO A 83 3.82 21.87 7.27
N ASP A 84 4.07 20.89 8.14
CA ASP A 84 5.43 20.42 8.43
C ASP A 84 5.94 19.28 7.54
N PHE A 85 5.18 18.79 6.56
CA PHE A 85 5.57 17.59 5.80
C PHE A 85 6.92 17.75 5.10
N PHE A 86 7.15 18.88 4.42
CA PHE A 86 8.43 19.12 3.75
C PHE A 86 9.56 19.45 4.72
N LYS A 87 9.27 20.00 5.90
CA LYS A 87 10.26 20.16 6.98
C LYS A 87 10.70 18.79 7.47
N PHE A 88 9.76 17.88 7.69
CA PHE A 88 10.00 16.50 8.07
C PHE A 88 10.76 15.71 6.99
N LEU A 89 10.44 15.86 5.70
CA LEU A 89 11.23 15.22 4.64
C LEU A 89 12.70 15.67 4.60
N LYS A 90 12.99 16.93 4.99
CA LYS A 90 14.37 17.41 5.14
C LYS A 90 15.09 16.70 6.29
N TYR A 91 14.41 16.49 7.42
CA TYR A 91 14.92 15.69 8.54
C TYR A 91 15.25 14.27 8.09
N VAL A 92 14.29 13.56 7.47
CA VAL A 92 14.50 12.19 6.97
C VAL A 92 15.64 12.12 5.97
N LYS A 93 15.74 13.08 5.03
CA LYS A 93 16.82 13.12 4.04
C LYS A 93 18.20 13.32 4.69
N LYS A 94 18.28 14.05 5.81
CA LYS A 94 19.52 14.35 6.53
C LYS A 94 19.95 13.17 7.42
N GLU A 95 19.05 12.70 8.28
CA GLU A 95 19.37 11.66 9.27
C GLU A 95 19.37 10.25 8.66
N TYR A 96 18.53 10.01 7.64
CA TYR A 96 18.32 8.68 7.03
C TYR A 96 18.41 8.75 5.50
N PRO A 97 19.56 9.15 4.93
CA PRO A 97 19.70 9.37 3.49
C PRO A 97 19.36 8.14 2.64
N ASP A 98 19.68 6.93 3.15
CA ASP A 98 19.46 5.63 2.49
C ASP A 98 18.00 5.18 2.48
N PHE A 99 17.14 5.79 3.30
CA PHE A 99 15.72 5.49 3.31
C PHE A 99 15.07 6.26 2.16
N SER A 100 14.58 5.53 1.15
CA SER A 100 13.84 6.13 0.04
C SER A 100 12.59 6.84 0.56
N ARG A 101 12.35 8.06 0.08
CA ARG A 101 11.25 8.95 0.49
C ARG A 101 10.19 8.97 -0.61
N GLY A 102 9.32 7.97 -0.58
CA GLY A 102 8.16 7.81 -1.46
C GLY A 102 6.99 8.70 -1.08
N LEU A 103 6.28 9.25 -2.07
CA LEU A 103 5.05 10.04 -1.85
C LEU A 103 3.90 9.54 -2.73
N THR A 104 2.74 9.29 -2.14
CA THR A 104 1.47 9.17 -2.86
C THR A 104 0.67 10.46 -2.63
N THR A 105 0.30 11.15 -3.71
CA THR A 105 -0.36 12.46 -3.68
C THR A 105 -1.41 12.54 -4.77
N ASN A 106 -2.43 13.38 -4.62
CA ASN A 106 -3.37 13.72 -5.68
C ASN A 106 -2.76 14.65 -6.75
N GLY A 107 -1.53 15.13 -6.55
CA GLY A 107 -0.78 15.90 -7.55
C GLY A 107 -1.27 17.34 -7.74
N TRP A 108 -2.29 17.78 -7.00
CA TRP A 108 -2.84 19.12 -7.14
C TRP A 108 -2.16 20.12 -6.22
N PHE A 109 -1.08 20.70 -6.73
CA PHE A 109 -0.32 21.74 -6.05
C PHE A 109 0.43 22.62 -7.06
N GLY A 110 0.76 23.85 -6.65
CA GLY A 110 1.50 24.80 -7.50
C GLY A 110 3.02 24.57 -7.52
N ASN A 111 3.72 25.35 -8.33
CA ASN A 111 5.15 25.18 -8.64
C ASN A 111 6.05 25.12 -7.39
N HIS A 112 5.79 25.94 -6.37
CA HIS A 112 6.62 25.93 -5.15
C HIS A 112 6.58 24.58 -4.40
N VAL A 113 5.42 23.92 -4.38
CA VAL A 113 5.27 22.58 -3.80
C VAL A 113 5.84 21.53 -4.73
N LEU A 114 5.65 21.69 -6.05
CA LEU A 114 6.23 20.82 -7.08
C LEU A 114 7.76 20.72 -6.95
N ASP A 115 8.44 21.86 -6.74
CA ASP A 115 9.89 21.90 -6.55
C ASP A 115 10.33 21.17 -5.27
N LYS A 116 9.58 21.33 -4.17
CA LYS A 116 9.82 20.58 -2.93
C LYS A 116 9.61 19.08 -3.11
N VAL A 117 8.55 18.69 -3.82
CA VAL A 117 8.29 17.29 -4.17
C VAL A 117 9.46 16.73 -4.96
N LEU A 118 9.89 17.39 -6.04
CA LEU A 118 10.99 16.92 -6.89
C LEU A 118 12.33 16.78 -6.12
N SER A 119 12.62 17.70 -5.21
CA SER A 119 13.92 17.80 -4.51
C SER A 119 14.04 16.95 -3.24
N LEU A 120 12.92 16.69 -2.56
CA LEU A 120 12.91 16.01 -1.26
C LEU A 120 12.47 14.55 -1.35
N THR A 121 11.69 14.17 -2.37
CA THR A 121 11.28 12.77 -2.57
C THR A 121 12.23 12.03 -3.51
N THR A 122 12.26 10.71 -3.35
CA THR A 122 12.97 9.81 -4.27
C THR A 122 12.07 9.31 -5.41
N GLY A 123 10.78 9.59 -5.34
CA GLY A 123 9.78 9.19 -6.33
C GLY A 123 8.45 8.86 -5.69
N GLY A 124 7.49 8.38 -6.47
CA GLY A 124 6.16 8.14 -5.91
C GLY A 124 5.07 7.90 -6.93
N THR A 125 3.85 8.25 -6.56
CA THR A 125 2.67 8.13 -7.42
C THR A 125 1.79 9.35 -7.29
N LEU A 126 1.39 9.92 -8.42
CA LEU A 126 0.28 10.87 -8.50
C LEU A 126 -1.00 10.08 -8.74
N SER A 127 -2.09 10.45 -8.07
CA SER A 127 -3.42 9.89 -8.34
C SER A 127 -4.24 10.91 -9.12
N TYR A 128 -4.64 10.57 -10.35
CA TYR A 128 -5.54 11.40 -11.14
C TYR A 128 -7.00 11.09 -10.78
N HIS A 129 -7.77 12.12 -10.45
CA HIS A 129 -9.16 12.00 -9.99
C HIS A 129 -10.11 12.72 -10.97
N CYS A 130 -10.92 11.96 -11.70
CA CYS A 130 -11.78 12.48 -12.77
C CYS A 130 -12.91 13.43 -12.23
N GLU A 131 -13.25 13.36 -10.94
CA GLU A 131 -14.21 14.25 -10.24
C GLU A 131 -13.68 15.68 -9.96
N ALA A 132 -12.38 15.92 -10.15
CA ALA A 132 -11.80 17.24 -9.92
C ALA A 132 -12.23 18.25 -11.01
N THR A 133 -12.14 19.55 -10.70
CA THR A 133 -12.42 20.62 -11.68
C THR A 133 -11.47 20.56 -12.86
N LYS A 134 -11.88 21.09 -14.04
CA LYS A 134 -11.03 21.14 -15.24
C LYS A 134 -9.62 21.71 -14.96
N LYS A 135 -9.55 22.85 -14.26
CA LYS A 135 -8.27 23.49 -13.88
C LYS A 135 -7.39 22.59 -13.01
N GLN A 136 -7.99 21.87 -12.06
CA GLN A 136 -7.26 20.91 -11.21
C GLN A 136 -6.71 19.75 -12.05
N LYS A 137 -7.53 19.18 -12.93
CA LYS A 137 -7.15 18.06 -13.80
C LYS A 137 -6.00 18.43 -14.74
N GLU A 138 -6.08 19.60 -15.36
CA GLU A 138 -5.00 20.15 -16.21
C GLU A 138 -3.69 20.35 -15.42
N GLN A 139 -3.77 20.91 -14.21
CA GLN A 139 -2.59 21.09 -13.35
C GLN A 139 -1.96 19.74 -12.95
N VAL A 140 -2.78 18.74 -12.60
CA VAL A 140 -2.28 17.41 -12.23
C VAL A 140 -1.57 16.74 -13.40
N ILE A 141 -2.12 16.84 -14.62
CA ILE A 141 -1.47 16.31 -15.83
C ILE A 141 -0.14 17.03 -16.10
N SER A 142 -0.11 18.36 -16.00
CA SER A 142 1.12 19.15 -16.15
C SER A 142 2.20 18.74 -15.12
N ASN A 143 1.81 18.61 -13.85
CA ASN A 143 2.71 18.16 -12.78
C ASN A 143 3.20 16.72 -13.03
N ALA A 144 2.35 15.83 -13.54
CA ALA A 144 2.73 14.45 -13.88
C ALA A 144 3.79 14.40 -14.99
N ILE A 145 3.62 15.20 -16.05
CA ILE A 145 4.60 15.32 -17.13
C ILE A 145 5.93 15.86 -16.60
N TYR A 146 5.90 16.86 -15.71
CA TYR A 146 7.11 17.40 -15.09
C TYR A 146 7.83 16.37 -14.22
N LEU A 147 7.08 15.56 -13.46
CA LEU A 147 7.62 14.57 -12.52
C LEU A 147 7.90 13.19 -13.14
N ARG A 148 7.69 13.00 -14.46
CA ARG A 148 7.69 11.70 -15.15
C ARG A 148 8.91 10.79 -14.91
N GLN A 149 10.07 11.38 -14.59
CA GLN A 149 11.30 10.63 -14.31
C GLN A 149 11.31 9.93 -12.94
N LYS A 150 10.48 10.40 -11.98
CA LYS A 150 10.43 9.87 -10.60
C LYS A 150 9.05 9.37 -10.20
N TYR A 151 8.02 9.73 -10.96
CA TYR A 151 6.63 9.47 -10.62
C TYR A 151 5.90 8.82 -11.76
N LYS A 152 5.04 7.89 -11.38
CA LYS A 152 3.98 7.34 -12.22
C LYS A 152 2.63 7.90 -11.81
N VAL A 153 1.61 7.69 -12.64
CA VAL A 153 0.23 8.09 -12.35
C VAL A 153 -0.66 6.87 -12.13
N ASN A 154 -1.38 6.84 -11.01
CA ASN A 154 -2.57 6.00 -10.87
C ASN A 154 -3.75 6.78 -11.44
N VAL A 155 -4.29 6.34 -12.57
CA VAL A 155 -5.52 6.93 -13.11
C VAL A 155 -6.69 6.21 -12.43
N MET A 156 -7.46 6.93 -11.61
CA MET A 156 -8.58 6.35 -10.86
C MET A 156 -9.81 6.28 -11.77
N PHE A 157 -10.08 5.11 -12.36
CA PHE A 157 -11.13 4.92 -13.37
C PHE A 157 -12.52 5.02 -12.74
N HIS A 158 -13.06 6.23 -12.65
CA HIS A 158 -14.44 6.45 -12.22
C HIS A 158 -15.42 5.90 -13.26
N LYS A 159 -16.41 5.09 -12.85
CA LYS A 159 -17.33 4.41 -13.79
C LYS A 159 -18.08 5.40 -14.69
N ASP A 160 -18.45 6.55 -14.15
CA ASP A 160 -19.21 7.58 -14.87
C ASP A 160 -18.34 8.51 -15.72
N TYR A 161 -17.01 8.47 -15.55
CA TYR A 161 -16.04 9.26 -16.33
C TYR A 161 -15.08 8.34 -17.11
N PHE A 162 -15.48 7.09 -17.35
CA PHE A 162 -14.55 6.04 -17.77
C PHE A 162 -13.73 6.42 -19.02
N TRP A 163 -14.39 6.98 -20.03
CA TRP A 163 -13.75 7.35 -21.28
C TRP A 163 -12.82 8.56 -21.15
N GLU A 164 -13.14 9.53 -20.29
CA GLU A 164 -12.19 10.59 -19.94
C GLU A 164 -10.92 9.99 -19.33
N CYS A 165 -11.08 9.01 -18.42
CA CYS A 165 -9.94 8.37 -17.79
C CYS A 165 -9.13 7.52 -18.81
N VAL A 166 -9.72 7.06 -19.93
CA VAL A 166 -9.00 6.49 -21.10
C VAL A 166 -8.20 7.56 -21.84
N ASP A 167 -8.81 8.70 -22.18
CA ASP A 167 -8.15 9.82 -22.87
C ASP A 167 -6.93 10.33 -22.08
N VAL A 168 -7.04 10.33 -20.74
CA VAL A 168 -5.94 10.68 -19.84
C VAL A 168 -4.80 9.67 -19.94
N CYS A 169 -5.10 8.37 -20.05
CA CYS A 169 -4.07 7.35 -20.23
C CYS A 169 -3.30 7.56 -21.54
N GLU A 170 -4.00 7.84 -22.64
CA GLU A 170 -3.39 8.15 -23.95
C GLU A 170 -2.53 9.42 -23.89
N THR A 171 -3.00 10.44 -23.17
CA THR A 171 -2.26 11.68 -22.93
C THR A 171 -0.96 11.42 -22.15
N LEU A 172 -1.01 10.60 -21.10
CA LEU A 172 0.15 10.24 -20.30
C LEU A 172 1.16 9.42 -21.11
N GLU A 173 0.68 8.45 -21.89
CA GLU A 173 1.49 7.62 -22.79
C GLU A 173 2.23 8.48 -23.82
N LYS A 174 1.52 9.39 -24.49
CA LYS A 174 2.11 10.33 -25.46
C LYS A 174 3.22 11.21 -24.88
N ASN A 175 3.16 11.48 -23.57
CA ASN A 175 4.15 12.28 -22.86
C ASN A 175 5.20 11.43 -22.10
N SER A 176 5.24 10.12 -22.35
CA SER A 176 6.15 9.18 -21.69
C SER A 176 6.05 9.23 -20.15
N VAL A 177 4.83 9.36 -19.64
CA VAL A 177 4.54 9.28 -18.21
C VAL A 177 4.03 7.88 -17.91
N ASP A 178 4.75 7.15 -17.06
CA ASP A 178 4.30 5.84 -16.59
C ASP A 178 2.95 5.95 -15.88
N TYR A 179 2.05 5.01 -16.14
CA TYR A 179 0.74 5.00 -15.48
C TYR A 179 0.20 3.60 -15.24
N VAL A 180 -0.77 3.52 -14.33
CA VAL A 180 -1.56 2.33 -14.03
C VAL A 180 -3.04 2.70 -14.07
N PRO A 181 -3.87 2.08 -14.93
CA PRO A 181 -5.31 2.26 -14.89
C PRO A 181 -5.86 1.50 -13.67
N ARG A 182 -6.36 2.24 -12.67
CA ARG A 182 -6.83 1.69 -11.40
C ARG A 182 -8.34 1.60 -11.38
N ILE A 183 -8.82 0.37 -11.23
CA ILE A 183 -10.21 0.11 -10.81
C ILE A 183 -10.40 0.69 -9.40
N ILE A 184 -11.55 1.33 -9.20
CA ILE A 184 -11.96 1.88 -7.90
C ILE A 184 -12.68 0.79 -7.10
N GLY A 185 -12.18 0.53 -5.89
CA GLY A 185 -12.67 -0.52 -5.00
C GLY A 185 -11.56 -1.50 -4.62
N ASP A 186 -10.91 -1.21 -3.50
CA ASP A 186 -9.89 -2.09 -2.89
C ASP A 186 -10.47 -2.99 -1.78
N ASP A 187 -11.76 -2.84 -1.47
CA ASP A 187 -12.47 -3.65 -0.48
C ASP A 187 -12.70 -5.07 -0.99
N HIS A 188 -13.17 -5.93 -0.08
CA HIS A 188 -13.64 -7.26 -0.48
C HIS A 188 -14.71 -7.11 -1.56
N PRO A 189 -14.66 -7.87 -2.66
CA PRO A 189 -15.57 -7.73 -3.79
C PRO A 189 -17.04 -7.97 -3.45
N ASP A 190 -17.31 -8.60 -2.30
CA ASP A 190 -18.65 -8.86 -1.77
C ASP A 190 -19.08 -7.84 -0.69
N ASP A 191 -18.30 -6.77 -0.45
CA ASP A 191 -18.72 -5.65 0.43
C ASP A 191 -19.84 -4.85 -0.24
N LYS A 192 -21.07 -5.33 -0.06
CA LYS A 192 -22.29 -4.71 -0.59
C LYS A 192 -22.42 -3.25 -0.16
N LYS A 193 -21.96 -2.90 1.04
CA LYS A 193 -22.08 -1.54 1.56
C LYS A 193 -21.09 -0.60 0.88
N SER A 194 -19.87 -1.07 0.61
CA SER A 194 -18.88 -0.33 -0.18
C SER A 194 -19.39 -0.04 -1.60
N ILE A 195 -20.10 -1.00 -2.22
CA ILE A 195 -20.74 -0.82 -3.53
C ILE A 195 -21.90 0.18 -3.45
N GLU A 196 -22.79 0.04 -2.47
CA GLU A 196 -23.96 0.92 -2.27
C GLU A 196 -23.53 2.37 -2.05
N LEU A 197 -22.48 2.59 -1.25
CA LEU A 197 -21.94 3.91 -0.95
C LEU A 197 -21.04 4.49 -2.06
N GLY A 198 -20.81 3.73 -3.15
CA GLY A 198 -19.98 4.18 -4.27
C GLY A 198 -18.46 4.09 -4.05
N TYR A 199 -17.99 3.55 -2.93
CA TYR A 199 -16.55 3.36 -2.67
C TYR A 199 -15.93 2.24 -3.52
N THR A 200 -16.75 1.29 -3.96
CA THR A 200 -16.38 0.25 -4.92
C THR A 200 -17.24 0.38 -6.17
N HIS A 201 -16.60 0.54 -7.32
CA HIS A 201 -17.30 0.67 -8.59
C HIS A 201 -17.59 -0.69 -9.23
N LYS A 202 -18.76 -0.77 -9.88
CA LYS A 202 -19.10 -1.81 -10.84
C LYS A 202 -19.05 -1.22 -12.24
N TYR A 203 -18.36 -1.91 -13.12
CA TYR A 203 -18.16 -1.47 -14.50
C TYR A 203 -19.09 -2.24 -15.43
N ASN A 204 -19.48 -1.64 -16.56
CA ASN A 204 -20.28 -2.31 -17.56
C ASN A 204 -19.42 -3.25 -18.44
N LYS A 205 -20.05 -3.94 -19.40
CA LYS A 205 -19.36 -4.92 -20.27
C LYS A 205 -18.24 -4.30 -21.09
N ASP A 206 -18.47 -3.12 -21.67
CA ASP A 206 -17.50 -2.44 -22.54
C ASP A 206 -16.30 -1.90 -21.76
N GLN A 207 -16.57 -1.32 -20.59
CA GLN A 207 -15.56 -0.87 -19.65
C GLN A 207 -14.66 -2.03 -19.20
N MET A 208 -15.25 -3.17 -18.84
CA MET A 208 -14.49 -4.36 -18.48
C MET A 208 -13.73 -4.95 -19.66
N LYS A 209 -14.30 -4.92 -20.88
CA LYS A 209 -13.60 -5.34 -22.10
C LYS A 209 -12.34 -4.50 -22.32
N TRP A 210 -12.41 -3.18 -22.11
CA TRP A 210 -11.25 -2.29 -22.20
C TRP A 210 -10.15 -2.70 -21.21
N PHE A 211 -10.48 -2.87 -19.92
CA PHE A 211 -9.48 -3.30 -18.92
C PHE A 211 -8.83 -4.64 -19.28
N ARG A 212 -9.64 -5.61 -19.74
CA ARG A 212 -9.11 -6.92 -20.12
C ARG A 212 -8.15 -6.81 -21.29
N ASN A 213 -8.52 -6.06 -22.32
CA ASN A 213 -7.67 -5.83 -23.48
C ASN A 213 -6.36 -5.12 -23.08
N TYR A 214 -6.43 -4.09 -22.23
CA TYR A 214 -5.26 -3.36 -21.73
C TYR A 214 -4.21 -4.29 -21.10
N TRP A 215 -4.65 -5.22 -20.23
CA TRP A 215 -3.74 -6.14 -19.54
C TRP A 215 -3.29 -7.31 -20.42
N LYS A 216 -4.16 -7.83 -21.31
CA LYS A 216 -3.80 -8.86 -22.29
C LYS A 216 -2.72 -8.40 -23.26
N GLN A 217 -2.82 -7.16 -23.77
CA GLN A 217 -1.81 -6.56 -24.65
C GLN A 217 -0.45 -6.44 -23.97
N ARG A 218 -0.40 -6.46 -22.63
CA ARG A 218 0.82 -6.47 -21.81
C ARG A 218 1.20 -7.88 -21.34
N GLY A 219 0.71 -8.91 -22.01
CA GLY A 219 1.05 -10.31 -21.76
C GLY A 219 0.53 -10.90 -20.45
N GLN A 220 -0.41 -10.22 -19.77
CA GLN A 220 -0.93 -10.70 -18.49
C GLN A 220 -2.08 -11.70 -18.69
N ASN A 221 -2.16 -12.70 -17.81
CA ASN A 221 -3.26 -13.67 -17.80
C ASN A 221 -4.47 -13.10 -17.04
N VAL A 222 -5.46 -12.63 -17.80
CA VAL A 222 -6.63 -11.90 -17.27
C VAL A 222 -7.84 -12.83 -17.17
N SER A 223 -8.65 -12.68 -16.11
CA SER A 223 -9.94 -13.39 -16.01
C SER A 223 -11.02 -12.77 -16.91
N GLU A 224 -11.77 -13.62 -17.61
CA GLU A 224 -12.88 -13.21 -18.51
C GLU A 224 -14.22 -13.01 -17.80
N LYS A 225 -14.30 -13.21 -16.48
CA LYS A 225 -15.57 -13.18 -15.73
C LYS A 225 -15.66 -11.99 -14.77
N GLY A 226 -16.88 -11.59 -14.39
CA GLY A 226 -17.11 -10.53 -13.40
C GLY A 226 -16.91 -9.09 -13.90
N ASN A 227 -17.21 -8.12 -13.03
CA ASN A 227 -17.22 -6.69 -13.33
C ASN A 227 -16.62 -5.81 -12.22
N THR A 228 -15.76 -6.42 -11.41
CA THR A 228 -14.99 -5.80 -10.32
C THR A 228 -13.53 -6.22 -10.44
N GLN A 229 -12.65 -5.69 -9.58
CA GLN A 229 -11.24 -6.06 -9.54
C GLN A 229 -11.00 -7.59 -9.45
N LYS A 230 -11.79 -8.31 -8.64
CA LYS A 230 -11.69 -9.78 -8.53
C LYS A 230 -11.95 -10.48 -9.86
N GLY A 231 -12.87 -9.94 -10.67
CA GLY A 231 -13.17 -10.49 -11.99
C GLY A 231 -12.07 -10.24 -13.03
N LEU A 232 -11.26 -9.20 -12.84
CA LEU A 232 -10.14 -8.90 -13.73
C LEU A 232 -8.90 -9.76 -13.41
N GLY A 233 -8.66 -10.01 -12.13
CA GLY A 233 -7.33 -10.30 -11.59
C GLY A 233 -6.67 -9.00 -11.11
N ARG A 234 -5.50 -9.07 -10.46
CA ARG A 234 -4.93 -7.92 -9.74
C ARG A 234 -3.47 -7.65 -10.12
N PRO A 235 -3.15 -6.46 -10.66
CA PRO A 235 -1.77 -6.03 -10.81
C PRO A 235 -1.16 -5.65 -9.45
N CYS A 236 0.16 -5.71 -9.36
CA CYS A 236 0.88 -5.17 -8.22
C CYS A 236 0.61 -3.66 -8.09
N CYS A 237 0.08 -3.25 -6.93
CA CYS A 237 -0.17 -1.84 -6.56
C CYS A 237 1.07 -0.94 -6.80
N GLY A 238 2.26 -1.48 -6.53
CA GLY A 238 3.54 -0.79 -6.74
C GLY A 238 4.13 -0.91 -8.15
N GLY A 239 3.54 -1.71 -9.05
CA GLY A 239 4.13 -2.02 -10.36
C GLY A 239 5.42 -2.85 -10.28
N ARG A 240 5.60 -3.61 -9.18
CA ARG A 240 6.79 -4.44 -8.96
C ARG A 240 6.64 -5.80 -9.66
N CYS A 241 7.74 -6.28 -10.25
CA CYS A 241 7.89 -7.66 -10.69
C CYS A 241 8.06 -8.57 -9.47
N PHE A 242 7.51 -9.77 -9.55
CA PHE A 242 7.68 -10.86 -8.60
C PHE A 242 7.54 -12.18 -9.34
N LYS A 243 7.95 -13.29 -8.73
CA LYS A 243 7.75 -14.62 -9.31
C LYS A 243 6.45 -15.24 -8.83
N ALA A 244 5.73 -15.90 -9.73
CA ALA A 244 4.64 -16.80 -9.42
C ALA A 244 4.98 -18.18 -10.01
N ASN A 245 5.18 -19.18 -9.14
CA ASN A 245 5.70 -20.50 -9.53
C ASN A 245 6.97 -20.40 -10.41
N GLY A 246 7.97 -19.62 -9.96
CA GLY A 246 9.22 -19.39 -10.69
C GLY A 246 9.16 -18.44 -11.90
N VAL A 247 7.97 -18.05 -12.37
CA VAL A 247 7.79 -17.20 -13.56
C VAL A 247 7.59 -15.73 -13.18
N ASP A 248 8.35 -14.83 -13.81
CA ASP A 248 8.22 -13.39 -13.62
C ASP A 248 6.84 -12.87 -14.04
N THR A 249 6.22 -12.06 -13.17
CA THR A 249 4.92 -11.45 -13.42
C THR A 249 4.73 -10.15 -12.63
N TYR A 250 3.78 -9.33 -13.04
CA TYR A 250 3.32 -8.13 -12.34
C TYR A 250 1.87 -8.26 -11.88
N PHE A 251 1.25 -9.40 -12.13
CA PHE A 251 -0.19 -9.61 -12.04
C PHE A 251 -0.51 -11.01 -11.54
N LEU A 252 -1.57 -11.14 -10.73
CA LEU A 252 -2.16 -12.44 -10.41
C LEU A 252 -3.63 -12.50 -10.81
N PRO A 253 -4.08 -13.61 -11.41
CA PRO A 253 -5.50 -13.81 -11.71
C PRO A 253 -6.36 -13.99 -10.44
N ASP A 254 -5.75 -14.41 -9.33
CA ASP A 254 -6.41 -14.59 -8.03
C ASP A 254 -5.48 -14.12 -6.89
N THR A 255 -6.09 -13.63 -5.81
CA THR A 255 -5.43 -13.13 -4.60
C THR A 255 -5.95 -13.78 -3.32
N ASN A 256 -6.67 -14.89 -3.45
CA ASN A 256 -7.04 -15.73 -2.33
C ASN A 256 -5.84 -16.54 -1.83
N PHE A 257 -5.29 -16.11 -0.70
CA PHE A 257 -4.16 -16.77 -0.04
C PHE A 257 -4.56 -17.44 1.28
N LEU A 258 -5.84 -17.75 1.49
CA LEU A 258 -6.29 -18.39 2.72
C LEU A 258 -5.46 -19.67 2.99
N GLY A 259 -4.86 -19.77 4.18
CA GLY A 259 -4.03 -20.89 4.60
C GLY A 259 -2.58 -20.88 4.14
N TRP A 260 -2.16 -19.87 3.36
CA TRP A 260 -0.77 -19.75 2.92
C TRP A 260 0.14 -19.24 4.03
N SER A 261 1.35 -19.77 4.11
CA SER A 261 2.45 -19.17 4.88
C SER A 261 2.90 -17.89 4.19
N CYS A 262 2.98 -16.77 4.92
CA CYS A 262 3.22 -15.45 4.36
C CYS A 262 4.23 -14.66 5.19
N MET A 263 5.28 -14.17 4.55
CA MET A 263 6.35 -13.41 5.21
C MET A 263 6.01 -11.91 5.34
N VAL A 264 4.75 -11.52 5.52
CA VAL A 264 4.32 -10.11 5.45
C VAL A 264 5.08 -9.17 6.39
N ASN A 265 5.40 -9.63 7.60
CA ASN A 265 6.21 -8.90 8.59
C ASN A 265 7.64 -8.61 8.12
N TRP A 266 8.18 -9.43 7.20
CA TRP A 266 9.49 -9.23 6.59
C TRP A 266 9.49 -8.27 5.40
N TYR A 267 8.34 -7.74 4.96
CA TYR A 267 8.31 -6.88 3.78
C TYR A 267 7.58 -5.57 4.00
N PHE A 268 6.77 -5.49 5.05
CA PHE A 268 5.90 -4.36 5.27
C PHE A 268 5.84 -3.93 6.73
N LEU A 269 5.64 -2.63 6.87
CA LEU A 269 5.16 -1.96 8.07
C LEU A 269 4.14 -0.92 7.62
N PHE A 270 3.04 -0.77 8.35
CA PHE A 270 2.04 0.27 8.12
C PHE A 270 1.76 1.06 9.37
N LEU A 271 1.79 2.40 9.26
CA LEU A 271 1.48 3.32 10.34
C LEU A 271 0.28 4.17 9.94
N ASN A 272 -0.63 4.42 10.88
CA ASN A 272 -1.65 5.45 10.76
C ASN A 272 -1.55 6.43 11.93
N SER A 273 -1.17 7.67 11.63
CA SER A 273 -0.86 8.69 12.63
C SER A 273 -2.10 9.16 13.39
N GLU A 274 -3.23 9.29 12.69
CA GLU A 274 -4.46 9.78 13.30
C GLU A 274 -5.08 8.75 14.25
N ALA A 275 -5.03 7.47 13.88
CA ALA A 275 -5.55 6.39 14.71
C ALA A 275 -4.56 5.90 15.77
N ASP A 276 -3.32 6.40 15.80
CA ASP A 276 -2.24 5.98 16.71
C ASP A 276 -1.99 4.46 16.68
N ILE A 277 -1.82 3.89 15.48
CA ILE A 277 -1.70 2.43 15.29
C ILE A 277 -0.60 2.04 14.31
N VAL A 278 -0.05 0.86 14.55
CA VAL A 278 0.96 0.19 13.72
C VAL A 278 0.45 -1.20 13.34
N TYR A 279 0.58 -1.57 12.07
CA TYR A 279 0.27 -2.91 11.54
C TYR A 279 1.44 -3.45 10.73
N THR A 280 1.44 -4.75 10.44
CA THR A 280 2.32 -5.34 9.42
C THR A 280 2.03 -4.77 8.03
N HIS A 281 0.77 -4.59 7.64
CA HIS A 281 0.42 -4.00 6.34
C HIS A 281 -1.01 -3.44 6.31
N GLN A 282 -1.22 -2.37 5.52
CA GLN A 282 -2.47 -1.59 5.47
C GLN A 282 -3.75 -2.38 5.18
N THR A 283 -3.71 -3.38 4.29
CA THR A 283 -4.94 -4.11 3.89
C THR A 283 -5.10 -5.44 4.60
N CYS A 284 -4.00 -6.10 4.99
CA CYS A 284 -4.10 -7.39 5.66
C CYS A 284 -4.28 -7.19 7.17
N GLY A 285 -3.52 -6.26 7.77
CA GLY A 285 -3.56 -5.96 9.19
C GLY A 285 -3.34 -7.18 10.09
N VAL A 286 -2.67 -8.23 9.62
CA VAL A 286 -2.45 -9.46 10.40
C VAL A 286 -1.22 -9.28 11.27
N ASN A 287 -1.39 -9.27 12.59
CA ASN A 287 -0.28 -9.15 13.53
C ASN A 287 0.50 -10.47 13.67
N LEU A 288 1.55 -10.42 14.48
CA LEU A 288 2.45 -11.56 14.73
C LEU A 288 1.77 -12.75 15.45
N ASN A 289 0.58 -12.54 16.02
CA ASN A 289 -0.26 -13.57 16.63
C ASN A 289 -1.31 -14.16 15.65
N GLY A 290 -1.24 -13.78 14.37
CA GLY A 290 -2.14 -14.27 13.31
C GLY A 290 -3.54 -13.63 13.34
N LYS A 291 -3.78 -12.65 14.21
CA LYS A 291 -5.07 -11.93 14.31
C LYS A 291 -5.07 -10.71 13.39
N VAL A 292 -6.23 -10.38 12.82
CA VAL A 292 -6.42 -9.11 12.10
C VAL A 292 -6.58 -7.98 13.13
N ALA A 293 -5.45 -7.42 13.56
CA ALA A 293 -5.34 -6.43 14.61
C ALA A 293 -3.98 -5.68 14.52
N PRO A 294 -3.84 -4.50 15.13
CA PRO A 294 -2.56 -3.80 15.21
C PRO A 294 -1.46 -4.66 15.88
N LEU A 295 -0.21 -4.34 15.57
CA LEU A 295 0.96 -4.70 16.36
C LEU A 295 0.96 -3.93 17.68
N GLY A 296 0.57 -2.66 17.64
CA GLY A 296 0.52 -1.79 18.80
C GLY A 296 0.19 -0.35 18.39
N LYS A 297 0.54 0.60 19.27
CA LYS A 297 0.34 2.03 19.07
C LYS A 297 1.63 2.74 18.70
N ILE A 298 1.53 3.83 17.95
CA ILE A 298 2.69 4.67 17.61
C ILE A 298 3.24 5.34 18.88
N SER A 299 2.35 5.78 19.77
CA SER A 299 2.69 6.34 21.09
C SER A 299 3.42 5.37 22.02
N GLN A 300 3.44 4.08 21.70
CA GLN A 300 4.09 3.01 22.47
C GLN A 300 4.99 2.15 21.58
N PHE A 301 5.57 2.74 20.53
CA PHE A 301 6.33 2.00 19.53
C PHE A 301 7.50 1.22 20.13
N ASP A 302 8.14 1.73 21.18
CA ASP A 302 9.25 1.06 21.88
C ASP A 302 8.87 -0.38 22.30
N LYS A 303 7.63 -0.61 22.76
CA LYS A 303 7.14 -1.96 23.08
C LYS A 303 7.07 -2.89 21.87
N ILE A 304 6.76 -2.33 20.70
CA ILE A 304 6.71 -3.10 19.44
C ILE A 304 8.13 -3.51 19.03
N ILE A 305 9.13 -2.67 19.30
CA ILE A 305 10.55 -2.96 19.08
C ILE A 305 11.01 -4.04 20.06
N ASP A 306 10.72 -3.87 21.36
CA ASP A 306 11.08 -4.84 22.40
C ASP A 306 10.50 -6.23 22.09
N ASP A 307 9.20 -6.32 21.80
CA ASP A 307 8.54 -7.59 21.45
C ASP A 307 9.17 -8.26 20.20
N LEU A 308 9.58 -7.46 19.21
CA LEU A 308 10.26 -7.96 18.02
C LEU A 308 11.69 -8.43 18.33
N ALA A 309 12.42 -7.66 19.14
CA ALA A 309 13.79 -7.96 19.54
C ALA A 309 13.84 -9.26 20.32
N ASP A 310 12.94 -9.45 21.28
CA ASP A 310 12.84 -10.68 22.07
C ASP A 310 12.64 -11.91 21.16
N SER A 311 11.72 -11.83 20.20
CA SER A 311 11.49 -12.90 19.22
C SER A 311 12.74 -13.19 18.37
N LEU A 312 13.36 -12.15 17.80
CA LEU A 312 14.51 -12.32 16.90
C LEU A 312 15.76 -12.82 17.64
N TYR A 313 16.04 -12.33 18.84
CA TYR A 313 17.19 -12.77 19.64
C TYR A 313 17.03 -14.19 20.19
N GLN A 314 15.79 -14.65 20.40
CA GLN A 314 15.49 -16.08 20.64
C GLN A 314 15.65 -16.95 19.39
N LYS A 315 16.03 -16.36 18.24
CA LYS A 315 16.23 -17.03 16.96
C LYS A 315 14.98 -17.73 16.43
N THR A 316 13.80 -17.21 16.80
CA THR A 316 12.50 -17.72 16.35
C THR A 316 11.58 -16.58 15.94
N VAL A 317 11.10 -16.60 14.70
CA VAL A 317 10.19 -15.58 14.15
C VAL A 317 8.81 -16.17 13.80
N PRO A 318 7.70 -15.47 14.06
CA PRO A 318 6.38 -15.91 13.64
C PRO A 318 6.24 -15.92 12.11
N MET A 319 5.80 -17.06 11.57
CA MET A 319 5.36 -17.24 10.19
C MET A 319 3.84 -17.18 10.13
N ILE A 320 3.32 -16.11 9.53
CA ILE A 320 1.89 -15.84 9.49
C ILE A 320 1.20 -16.80 8.52
N THR A 321 0.20 -17.55 9.00
CA THR A 321 -0.75 -18.27 8.13
C THR A 321 -1.92 -17.36 7.78
N CYS A 322 -2.10 -17.04 6.50
CA CYS A 322 -3.05 -16.03 6.04
C CYS A 322 -4.52 -16.43 6.38
N PRO A 323 -5.27 -15.58 7.10
CA PRO A 323 -6.65 -15.86 7.49
C PRO A 323 -7.70 -15.30 6.50
N LYS A 324 -7.25 -14.67 5.40
CA LYS A 324 -8.10 -13.90 4.47
C LYS A 324 -8.27 -14.60 3.13
N THR A 325 -9.48 -14.52 2.57
CA THR A 325 -9.83 -14.99 1.23
C THR A 325 -9.52 -13.98 0.12
N PHE A 326 -9.03 -12.80 0.48
CA PHE A 326 -8.72 -11.71 -0.43
C PHE A 326 -7.52 -10.89 0.05
N CYS A 327 -6.60 -10.59 -0.85
CA CYS A 327 -5.41 -9.78 -0.57
C CYS A 327 -5.38 -8.54 -1.48
N GLY A 328 -5.77 -7.39 -0.91
CA GLY A 328 -5.86 -6.12 -1.65
C GLY A 328 -4.53 -5.44 -1.99
N CYS A 329 -3.43 -5.65 -1.26
CA CYS A 329 -2.09 -5.20 -1.69
C CYS A 329 -1.07 -6.04 -0.92
N GLY A 330 0.20 -6.01 -1.33
CA GLY A 330 1.20 -6.92 -0.76
C GLY A 330 1.12 -8.35 -1.29
N MET A 331 0.46 -8.57 -2.43
CA MET A 331 0.49 -9.87 -3.12
C MET A 331 1.89 -10.25 -3.64
N CYS A 332 2.73 -9.25 -3.93
CA CYS A 332 4.07 -9.33 -4.51
C CYS A 332 5.19 -9.51 -3.48
N ILE A 333 4.98 -10.40 -2.51
CA ILE A 333 6.00 -10.76 -1.50
C ILE A 333 6.02 -12.27 -1.29
N THR A 334 7.10 -12.76 -0.71
CA THR A 334 7.32 -14.18 -0.45
C THR A 334 6.18 -14.81 0.37
N LYS A 335 5.52 -15.82 -0.21
CA LYS A 335 4.46 -16.63 0.41
C LYS A 335 4.29 -17.96 -0.32
N SER A 336 3.85 -18.99 0.39
CA SER A 336 3.67 -20.34 -0.15
C SER A 336 2.40 -20.99 0.37
N LYS A 337 1.74 -21.78 -0.48
CA LYS A 337 0.63 -22.66 -0.10
C LYS A 337 1.12 -23.94 0.59
N THR A 338 2.31 -24.39 0.23
CA THR A 338 2.87 -25.68 0.65
C THR A 338 4.02 -25.44 1.63
N ASN A 339 5.27 -25.60 1.17
CA ASN A 339 6.46 -25.36 1.97
C ASN A 339 7.04 -23.97 1.63
N ILE A 340 7.46 -23.22 2.66
CA ILE A 340 8.11 -21.92 2.53
C ILE A 340 9.60 -21.95 2.91
N ASP A 341 10.12 -23.07 3.42
CA ASP A 341 11.47 -23.20 4.00
C ASP A 341 12.57 -22.69 3.07
N GLU A 342 12.60 -23.14 1.82
CA GLU A 342 13.63 -22.73 0.87
C GLU A 342 13.63 -21.22 0.65
N MET A 343 12.44 -20.64 0.45
CA MET A 343 12.30 -19.20 0.27
C MET A 343 12.64 -18.42 1.54
N PHE A 344 12.27 -18.93 2.72
CA PHE A 344 12.64 -18.32 4.00
C PHE A 344 14.17 -18.31 4.19
N ASN A 345 14.80 -19.48 4.06
CA ASN A 345 16.24 -19.68 4.22
C ASN A 345 17.08 -18.89 3.20
N LYS A 346 16.51 -18.56 2.04
CA LYS A 346 17.15 -17.68 1.05
C LYS A 346 17.25 -16.23 1.52
N HIS A 347 16.33 -15.78 2.37
CA HIS A 347 16.25 -14.38 2.82
C HIS A 347 16.82 -14.15 4.22
N THR A 348 16.81 -15.15 5.09
CA THR A 348 17.20 -15.03 6.50
C THR A 348 18.54 -15.71 6.80
N ILE A 349 19.19 -15.30 7.90
CA ILE A 349 20.41 -15.96 8.40
C ILE A 349 20.12 -17.43 8.78
N GLU A 350 21.16 -18.27 8.78
CA GLU A 350 21.02 -19.72 8.94
C GLU A 350 20.55 -20.13 10.34
N GLU A 351 20.88 -19.34 11.36
CA GLU A 351 20.52 -19.63 12.75
C GLU A 351 19.08 -19.25 13.09
N LEU A 352 18.38 -18.55 12.19
CA LEU A 352 17.01 -18.10 12.43
C LEU A 352 16.02 -19.17 11.98
N ASN A 353 15.16 -19.60 12.91
CA ASN A 353 14.02 -20.47 12.62
C ASN A 353 12.72 -19.68 12.61
N TYR A 354 11.66 -20.27 12.03
CA TYR A 354 10.32 -19.70 12.13
C TYR A 354 9.35 -20.67 12.80
N GLU A 355 8.36 -20.11 13.48
CA GLU A 355 7.24 -20.85 14.04
C GLU A 355 5.96 -20.52 13.29
N LYS A 356 5.28 -21.55 12.78
CA LYS A 356 4.02 -21.37 12.06
C LYS A 356 2.92 -20.95 13.03
N VAL A 357 2.43 -19.73 12.86
CA VAL A 357 1.29 -19.22 13.61
C VAL A 357 0.02 -19.88 13.10
N SER A 358 -0.75 -20.50 14.01
CA SER A 358 -2.05 -21.11 13.69
C SER A 358 -2.97 -20.16 12.92
N GLN A 359 -3.60 -20.68 11.86
CA GLN A 359 -4.55 -19.88 11.08
C GLN A 359 -5.72 -19.46 11.97
N LYS A 360 -5.93 -18.15 12.11
CA LYS A 360 -7.13 -17.59 12.75
C LYS A 360 -8.23 -17.39 11.72
N THR A 361 -9.46 -17.22 12.18
CA THR A 361 -10.58 -16.83 11.32
C THR A 361 -10.61 -15.32 11.18
N SER A 362 -10.62 -14.80 9.94
CA SER A 362 -10.93 -13.39 9.69
C SER A 362 -12.44 -13.20 9.79
N ASN A 363 -12.89 -12.29 10.65
CA ASN A 363 -14.30 -12.01 10.83
C ASN A 363 -14.48 -10.49 11.01
N TRP A 364 -15.30 -9.87 10.16
CA TRP A 364 -15.59 -8.44 10.20
C TRP A 364 -15.94 -7.91 11.60
N PHE A 365 -16.70 -8.69 12.38
CA PHE A 365 -17.17 -8.32 13.72
C PHE A 365 -16.10 -8.44 14.82
N THR A 366 -14.96 -9.08 14.57
CA THR A 366 -13.85 -9.19 15.54
C THR A 366 -12.55 -8.57 15.04
N ASP A 367 -12.38 -8.46 13.72
CA ASP A 367 -11.20 -7.88 13.09
C ASP A 367 -11.12 -6.39 13.40
N MET A 368 -9.96 -5.95 13.90
CA MET A 368 -9.66 -4.54 14.16
C MET A 368 -8.92 -3.94 12.96
N THR A 369 -9.62 -3.81 11.84
CA THR A 369 -9.10 -3.13 10.63
C THR A 369 -9.06 -1.61 10.83
N THR A 370 -8.26 -0.90 10.04
CA THR A 370 -8.24 0.57 10.02
C THR A 370 -9.64 1.17 9.86
N LYS A 371 -10.46 0.60 8.96
CA LYS A 371 -11.86 1.03 8.74
C LYS A 371 -12.67 0.94 10.04
N ARG A 372 -12.56 -0.16 10.77
CA ARG A 372 -13.29 -0.35 12.04
C ARG A 372 -12.79 0.58 13.14
N ILE A 373 -11.48 0.74 13.27
CA ILE A 373 -10.92 1.65 14.28
C ILE A 373 -11.44 3.07 14.05
N PHE A 374 -11.50 3.55 12.81
CA PHE A 374 -12.09 4.85 12.52
C PHE A 374 -13.60 4.92 12.77
N MET A 375 -14.37 3.85 12.50
CA MET A 375 -15.79 3.79 12.88
C MET A 375 -15.97 3.95 14.40
N ASP A 376 -15.11 3.29 15.19
CA ASP A 376 -15.14 3.38 16.66
C ASP A 376 -14.64 4.76 17.17
N LEU A 377 -13.69 5.39 16.48
CA LEU A 377 -13.19 6.73 16.83
C LEU A 377 -14.20 7.83 16.48
N ASP A 378 -14.84 7.72 15.32
CA ASP A 378 -15.79 8.72 14.85
C ASP A 378 -17.13 8.64 15.57
N SER A 379 -17.53 7.46 16.10
CA SER A 379 -18.73 7.32 16.93
C SER A 379 -18.60 7.88 18.35
N LYS A 380 -17.37 8.22 18.78
CA LYS A 380 -17.08 8.81 20.10
C LYS A 380 -16.95 10.33 20.07
N LYS A 381 -16.98 10.94 18.88
CA LYS A 381 -17.01 12.38 18.66
C LYS A 381 -18.45 12.84 18.52
#